data_AF-X1FTN8-F1
#
_entry.id   AF-X1FTN8-F1
#
_cell.length_a   1.000
_cell.length_b   1.000
_cell.length_c   1.000
_cell.angle_alpha   90.00
_cell.angle_beta   90.00
_cell.angle_gamma   90.00
#
_symmetry.space_group_name_H-M   'P 1'
#
loop_
_entity.id
_entity.type
_entity.pdbx_description
1 polymer ?
#
loop_
_entity_poly.entity_id
_entity_poly.type
_entity_poly.pdbx_seq_one_letter_code
_entity_poly.pdbx_strand_id
1 'polypeptide(L)'
;MVEDAETTAEAVEGVTTAEAVEGVTTAEAVEGVTTAEAVEGVTTAEAVEDEMTAEAAAGAMTAEAAAGAMTAEAVEDEMTAEAAAGAMTAEAVEGATIAVAAAGVTATRMGCRTTRSILCPA
;
A
#
# COMPACT_ATOMS: atom_id res chain seq x y z
N MET A 1 6.22 -11.22 25.95
CA MET A 1 4.98 -11.49 25.21
C MET A 1 4.82 -10.29 24.32
N VAL A 2 5.42 -10.33 23.12
CA VAL A 2 4.99 -9.43 22.06
C VAL A 2 3.78 -10.16 21.52
N GLU A 3 2.60 -9.63 21.83
CA GLU A 3 1.40 -10.10 21.13
C GLU A 3 1.57 -9.52 19.73
N ASP A 4 1.68 -10.38 18.72
CA ASP A 4 1.46 -9.95 17.33
C ASP A 4 0.06 -9.31 17.31
N ALA A 5 0.03 -7.98 17.27
CA ALA A 5 -1.21 -7.24 17.19
C ALA A 5 -1.66 -7.29 15.73
N GLU A 6 -2.77 -7.95 15.49
CA GLU A 6 -3.40 -8.05 14.18
C GLU A 6 -4.63 -7.14 14.17
N THR A 7 -4.66 -6.18 13.25
CA THR A 7 -5.79 -5.27 13.04
C THR A 7 -6.39 -5.53 11.65
N THR A 8 -7.65 -5.94 11.61
CA THR A 8 -8.37 -6.23 10.36
C THR A 8 -9.66 -5.43 10.28
N ALA A 9 -9.93 -4.80 9.13
CA ALA A 9 -11.18 -4.14 8.81
C ALA A 9 -11.69 -4.55 7.42
N GLU A 10 -12.97 -4.95 7.33
CA GLU A 10 -13.60 -5.35 6.08
C GLU A 10 -14.97 -4.67 5.92
N ALA A 11 -15.28 -4.18 4.72
CA ALA A 11 -16.63 -3.73 4.39
C ALA A 11 -16.99 -3.92 2.92
N VAL A 12 -18.29 -4.03 2.64
CA VAL A 12 -18.79 -4.08 1.25
C VAL A 12 -18.97 -2.69 0.68
N GLU A 13 -19.49 -1.75 1.47
CA GLU A 13 -19.64 -0.35 1.08
C GLU A 13 -19.25 0.57 2.24
N GLY A 14 -18.64 1.71 1.91
CA GLY A 14 -18.39 2.81 2.84
C GLY A 14 -16.91 3.03 3.09
N VAL A 15 -16.56 3.40 4.32
CA VAL A 15 -15.17 3.69 4.70
C VAL A 15 -14.65 2.55 5.56
N THR A 16 -13.50 2.00 5.18
CA THR A 16 -12.75 1.00 5.97
C THR A 16 -11.42 1.58 6.41
N THR A 17 -11.09 1.37 7.68
CA THR A 17 -9.86 1.91 8.27
C THR A 17 -9.28 0.88 9.23
N ALA A 18 -8.03 0.51 9.01
CA ALA A 18 -7.25 -0.34 9.89
C ALA A 18 -5.94 0.37 10.24
N GLU A 19 -5.64 0.51 11.54
CA GLU A 19 -4.46 1.19 12.04
C GLU A 19 -3.77 0.32 13.10
N ALA A 20 -2.44 0.19 13.03
CA ALA A 20 -1.66 -0.46 14.06
C ALA A 20 -0.30 0.22 14.29
N VAL A 21 0.26 0.06 15.48
CA VAL A 21 1.62 0.54 15.77
C VAL A 21 2.66 -0.53 15.47
N GLU A 22 2.37 -1.77 15.83
CA GLU A 22 3.22 -2.93 15.55
C GLU A 22 2.33 -4.08 15.08
N GLY A 23 2.84 -4.93 14.19
CA GLY A 23 2.19 -6.19 13.81
C GLY A 23 1.63 -6.20 12.39
N VAL A 24 0.43 -6.76 12.20
CA VAL A 24 -0.17 -6.93 10.87
C VAL A 24 -1.44 -6.07 10.78
N THR A 25 -1.52 -5.23 9.74
CA THR A 25 -2.67 -4.39 9.44
C THR A 25 -3.27 -4.80 8.10
N THR A 26 -4.57 -5.11 8.08
CA THR A 26 -5.30 -5.48 6.87
C THR A 26 -6.59 -4.66 6.73
N ALA A 27 -6.79 -4.00 5.59
CA ALA A 27 -8.05 -3.32 5.26
C ALA A 27 -8.56 -3.78 3.88
N GLU A 28 -9.79 -4.29 3.82
CA GLU A 28 -10.40 -4.75 2.57
C GLU A 28 -11.75 -4.08 2.33
N ALA A 29 -12.00 -3.59 1.10
CA ALA A 29 -13.32 -3.13 0.70
C ALA A 29 -13.67 -3.39 -0.77
N VAL A 30 -14.97 -3.46 -1.03
CA VAL A 30 -15.48 -3.59 -2.41
C VAL A 30 -15.76 -2.23 -3.03
N GLU A 31 -16.46 -1.32 -2.34
CA GLU A 31 -16.73 0.05 -2.80
C GLU A 31 -16.61 1.10 -1.67
N GLY A 32 -16.16 2.31 -2.02
CA GLY A 32 -15.98 3.44 -1.10
C GLY A 32 -14.53 3.93 -0.92
N VAL A 33 -14.01 3.85 0.31
CA VAL A 33 -12.64 4.28 0.65
C VAL A 33 -11.98 3.29 1.61
N THR A 34 -10.75 2.91 1.32
CA THR A 34 -9.91 2.01 2.13
C THR A 34 -8.69 2.74 2.66
N THR A 35 -8.39 2.54 3.95
CA THR A 35 -7.19 3.09 4.59
C THR A 35 -6.54 2.04 5.48
N ALA A 36 -5.28 1.71 5.20
CA ALA A 36 -4.45 0.85 6.05
C ALA A 36 -3.17 1.58 6.44
N GLU A 37 -2.95 1.75 7.75
CA GLU A 37 -1.76 2.42 8.29
C GLU A 37 -1.04 1.53 9.30
N ALA A 38 0.29 1.43 9.20
CA ALA A 38 1.10 0.87 10.27
C ALA A 38 2.45 1.57 10.45
N VAL A 39 2.94 1.58 11.69
CA VAL A 39 4.28 2.10 11.99
C VAL A 39 5.34 1.03 11.75
N GLU A 40 5.19 -0.16 12.34
CA GLU A 40 6.09 -1.29 12.09
C GLU A 40 5.31 -2.57 11.76
N GLY A 41 5.73 -3.28 10.71
CA GLY A 41 5.25 -4.62 10.41
C GLY A 41 4.75 -4.78 8.98
N VAL A 42 3.60 -5.45 8.82
CA VAL A 42 3.05 -5.76 7.49
C VAL A 42 1.74 -5.02 7.30
N THR A 43 1.66 -4.20 6.26
CA THR A 43 0.41 -3.55 5.82
C THR A 43 -0.11 -4.22 4.56
N THR A 44 -1.40 -4.52 4.55
CA THR A 44 -2.11 -5.03 3.38
C THR A 44 -3.40 -4.24 3.21
N ALA A 45 -3.64 -3.74 2.01
CA ALA A 45 -4.97 -3.24 1.67
C ALA A 45 -5.41 -3.66 0.28
N GLU A 46 -6.67 -4.10 0.20
CA GLU A 46 -7.27 -4.68 -1.00
C GLU A 46 -8.58 -3.98 -1.35
N ALA A 47 -8.54 -3.30 -2.50
CA ALA A 47 -9.59 -2.58 -3.22
C ALA A 47 -10.30 -3.32 -4.37
N VAL A 48 -11.62 -3.21 -4.57
CA VAL A 48 -12.26 -3.56 -5.88
C VAL A 48 -12.61 -2.33 -6.72
N GLU A 49 -13.51 -1.45 -6.28
CA GLU A 49 -13.87 -0.20 -6.95
C GLU A 49 -13.77 0.97 -5.97
N ASP A 50 -12.54 1.43 -5.72
CA ASP A 50 -12.26 2.15 -4.47
C ASP A 50 -11.18 3.20 -4.59
N GLU A 51 -11.19 4.14 -3.65
CA GLU A 51 -10.05 5.01 -3.40
C GLU A 51 -9.28 4.49 -2.18
N MET A 52 -8.06 4.04 -2.43
CA MET A 52 -7.25 3.32 -1.48
C MET A 52 -6.04 4.15 -1.04
N THR A 53 -5.79 4.19 0.26
CA THR A 53 -4.56 4.72 0.86
C THR A 53 -3.90 3.65 1.73
N ALA A 54 -2.62 3.37 1.49
CA ALA A 54 -1.79 2.55 2.35
C ALA A 54 -0.56 3.33 2.80
N GLU A 55 -0.29 3.38 4.09
CA GLU A 55 0.89 4.03 4.68
C GLU A 55 1.64 3.06 5.60
N ALA A 56 2.95 2.97 5.42
CA ALA A 56 3.84 2.20 6.30
C ALA A 56 5.13 2.97 6.56
N ALA A 57 5.62 2.93 7.80
CA ALA A 57 6.91 3.51 8.13
C ALA A 57 8.07 2.50 8.05
N ALA A 58 7.84 1.23 8.41
CA ALA A 58 8.86 0.19 8.31
C ALA A 58 8.28 -1.24 8.22
N GLY A 59 8.96 -2.09 7.44
CA GLY A 59 8.53 -3.46 7.14
C GLY A 59 8.15 -3.71 5.67
N ALA A 60 6.92 -4.16 5.44
CA ALA A 60 6.45 -4.52 4.09
C ALA A 60 5.01 -4.04 3.86
N MET A 61 4.76 -3.53 2.66
CA MET A 61 3.45 -3.06 2.23
C MET A 61 3.00 -3.79 0.97
N THR A 62 1.75 -4.25 0.99
CA THR A 62 1.05 -4.75 -0.20
C THR A 62 -0.24 -3.96 -0.41
N ALA A 63 -0.42 -3.45 -1.62
CA ALA A 63 -1.59 -2.70 -2.04
C ALA A 63 -2.12 -3.29 -3.35
N GLU A 64 -3.37 -3.78 -3.34
CA GLU A 64 -4.00 -4.35 -4.54
C GLU A 64 -5.33 -3.66 -4.81
N ALA A 65 -5.57 -3.24 -6.06
CA ALA A 65 -6.83 -2.65 -6.46
C ALA A 65 -7.31 -3.14 -7.83
N ALA A 66 -8.56 -3.59 -7.95
CA ALA A 66 -9.11 -3.93 -9.27
C ALA A 66 -9.39 -2.66 -10.11
N ALA A 67 -9.96 -1.62 -9.52
CA ALA A 67 -10.25 -0.35 -10.16
C ALA A 67 -10.23 0.81 -9.15
N GLY A 68 -9.75 1.98 -9.59
CA GLY A 68 -9.90 3.22 -8.83
C GLY A 68 -8.60 4.01 -8.69
N ALA A 69 -8.43 4.66 -7.54
CA ALA A 69 -7.24 5.45 -7.24
C ALA A 69 -6.52 4.83 -6.05
N MET A 70 -5.21 4.63 -6.17
CA MET A 70 -4.37 4.08 -5.11
C MET A 70 -3.25 5.05 -4.78
N THR A 71 -3.04 5.30 -3.50
CA THR A 71 -1.86 5.97 -2.96
C THR A 71 -1.17 5.04 -1.97
N ALA A 72 0.10 4.76 -2.21
CA ALA A 72 0.94 3.94 -1.35
C ALA A 72 2.18 4.76 -0.93
N GLU A 73 2.37 4.95 0.37
CA GLU A 73 3.48 5.70 0.95
C GLU A 73 4.29 4.84 1.93
N ALA A 74 5.59 4.77 1.71
CA ALA A 74 6.52 3.92 2.45
C ALA A 74 7.80 4.69 2.85
N VAL A 75 8.31 4.45 4.06
CA VAL A 75 9.57 5.08 4.50
C VAL A 75 10.75 4.11 4.46
N GLU A 76 10.67 2.96 5.13
CA GLU A 76 11.70 1.90 5.12
C GLU A 76 11.06 0.55 4.80
N ASP A 77 10.42 0.45 3.63
CA ASP A 77 9.60 -0.72 3.27
C ASP A 77 9.90 -1.33 1.90
N GLU A 78 9.65 -2.63 1.80
CA GLU A 78 9.43 -3.27 0.51
C GLU A 78 7.94 -3.15 0.15
N MET A 79 7.66 -2.35 -0.88
CA MET A 79 6.32 -1.97 -1.31
C MET A 79 5.96 -2.72 -2.60
N THR A 80 4.83 -3.41 -2.60
CA THR A 80 4.21 -3.98 -3.81
C THR A 80 2.85 -3.34 -4.01
N ALA A 81 2.64 -2.73 -5.16
CA ALA A 81 1.38 -2.14 -5.56
C ALA A 81 0.94 -2.70 -6.92
N GLU A 82 -0.25 -3.27 -6.99
CA GLU A 82 -0.85 -3.83 -8.20
C GLU A 82 -2.23 -3.23 -8.44
N ALA A 83 -2.47 -2.76 -9.68
CA ALA A 83 -3.78 -2.25 -10.07
C ALA A 83 -4.22 -2.78 -11.44
N ALA A 84 -5.44 -3.32 -11.55
CA ALA A 84 -5.96 -3.72 -12.87
C ALA A 84 -6.39 -2.49 -13.69
N ALA A 85 -7.06 -1.51 -13.07
CA ALA A 85 -7.46 -0.27 -13.71
C ALA A 85 -7.32 0.98 -12.81
N GLY A 86 -6.90 2.12 -13.38
CA GLY A 86 -7.03 3.43 -12.72
C GLY A 86 -5.72 4.20 -12.49
N ALA A 87 -5.64 4.95 -11.39
CA ALA A 87 -4.47 5.78 -11.07
C ALA A 87 -3.75 5.24 -9.84
N MET A 88 -2.43 5.06 -9.94
CA MET A 88 -1.59 4.62 -8.84
C MET A 88 -0.49 5.64 -8.59
N THR A 89 -0.34 6.04 -7.33
CA THR A 89 0.81 6.81 -6.84
C THR A 89 1.54 5.98 -5.80
N ALA A 90 2.83 5.80 -6.00
CA ALA A 90 3.71 5.08 -5.09
C ALA A 90 4.88 5.99 -4.70
N GLU A 91 5.01 6.33 -3.43
CA GLU A 91 6.15 7.08 -2.91
C GLU A 91 6.89 6.25 -1.87
N ALA A 92 8.19 6.02 -2.10
CA ALA A 92 9.05 5.35 -1.12
C ALA A 92 10.33 6.14 -0.86
N VAL A 93 10.71 6.28 0.40
CA VAL A 93 11.95 6.95 0.81
C VAL A 93 13.14 6.00 0.72
N GLU A 94 13.06 4.84 1.39
CA GLU A 94 14.01 3.75 1.32
C GLU A 94 13.28 2.41 1.07
N GLY A 95 13.98 1.47 0.44
CA GLY A 95 13.44 0.16 0.11
C GLY A 95 13.19 -0.06 -1.39
N ALA A 96 12.38 -1.06 -1.72
CA ALA A 96 12.09 -1.43 -3.09
C ALA A 96 10.60 -1.27 -3.35
N THR A 97 10.25 -0.59 -4.45
CA THR A 97 8.86 -0.46 -4.90
C THR A 97 8.68 -1.25 -6.18
N ILE A 98 7.64 -2.08 -6.19
CA ILE A 98 7.12 -2.71 -7.39
C ILE A 98 5.73 -2.11 -7.60
N ALA A 99 5.53 -1.44 -8.74
CA ALA A 99 4.25 -0.85 -9.11
C ALA A 99 3.87 -1.37 -10.49
N VAL A 100 2.73 -2.06 -10.58
CA VAL A 100 2.23 -2.65 -11.82
C VAL A 100 0.79 -2.18 -12.03
N ALA A 101 0.51 -1.60 -13.20
CA ALA A 101 -0.86 -1.37 -13.62
C ALA A 101 -1.15 -1.96 -15.00
N ALA A 102 -2.25 -2.71 -15.14
CA ALA A 102 -2.66 -3.28 -16.42
C ALA A 102 -3.28 -2.23 -17.36
N ALA A 103 -4.08 -1.31 -16.82
CA ALA A 103 -4.68 -0.20 -17.56
C ALA A 103 -4.77 1.07 -16.70
N GLY A 104 -3.94 2.08 -16.97
CA GLY A 104 -4.01 3.29 -16.15
C GLY A 104 -2.74 4.13 -16.11
N VAL A 105 -2.62 4.97 -15.09
CA VAL A 105 -1.47 5.83 -14.86
C VAL A 105 -0.77 5.38 -13.58
N THR A 106 0.50 5.01 -13.68
CA THR A 106 1.37 4.73 -12.53
C THR A 106 2.38 5.86 -12.37
N ALA A 107 2.39 6.51 -11.21
CA ALA A 107 3.41 7.47 -10.81
C ALA A 107 4.20 6.89 -9.63
N THR A 108 5.49 6.65 -9.83
CA THR A 108 6.37 6.15 -8.76
C THR A 108 7.46 7.18 -8.48
N ARG A 109 7.61 7.59 -7.22
CA ARG A 109 8.75 8.37 -6.74
C ARG A 109 9.56 7.56 -5.73
N MET A 110 10.86 7.49 -5.98
CA MET A 110 11.81 6.78 -5.12
C MET A 110 12.91 7.73 -4.63
N GLY A 111 13.13 7.78 -3.32
CA GLY A 111 14.27 8.44 -2.67
C GLY A 111 15.57 7.64 -2.81
N CYS A 112 16.13 7.50 -4.02
CA CYS A 112 17.32 6.66 -4.24
C CYS A 112 18.56 7.12 -3.41
N ARG A 113 18.96 6.39 -2.34
CA ARG A 113 20.31 6.45 -1.73
C ARG A 113 21.17 5.19 -1.88
N THR A 114 20.64 4.05 -2.34
CA THR A 114 21.46 2.85 -2.58
C THR A 114 21.11 2.14 -3.90
N THR A 115 22.15 1.89 -4.68
CA THR A 115 22.17 1.49 -6.09
C THR A 115 21.89 -0.01 -6.27
N ARG A 116 20.63 -0.43 -6.45
CA ARG A 116 20.22 -1.64 -7.22
C ARG A 116 18.70 -1.86 -7.22
N SER A 117 17.94 -1.04 -7.94
CA SER A 117 16.53 -1.36 -8.22
C SER A 117 16.22 -1.19 -9.70
N ILE A 118 15.52 -2.17 -10.26
CA ILE A 118 15.20 -2.36 -11.68
C ILE A 118 14.32 -1.20 -12.22
N LEU A 119 13.79 -0.37 -11.33
CA LEU A 119 12.89 0.76 -11.61
C LEU A 119 13.42 2.14 -11.17
N CYS A 120 14.67 2.31 -10.70
CA CYS A 120 15.21 3.67 -10.48
C CYS A 120 15.59 4.24 -11.87
N PRO A 121 14.82 5.19 -12.46
CA PRO A 121 15.20 5.76 -13.75
C PRO A 121 16.52 6.50 -13.60
N ALA A 122 17.48 6.19 -14.48
CA ALA A 122 18.80 6.80 -14.53
C ALA A 122 18.74 8.30 -14.85
#